data_AF-A0A6A5GP91-F1
#
_entry.id   AF-A0A6A5GP91-F1
#
_cell.length_a   1.000
_cell.length_b   1.000
_cell.length_c   1.000
_cell.angle_alpha   90.00
_cell.angle_beta   90.00
_cell.angle_gamma   90.00
#
_symmetry.space_group_name_H-M   'P 1'
#
loop_
_entity.id
_entity.type
_entity.pdbx_description
1 polymer ?
#
loop_
_entity_poly.entity_id
_entity_poly.type
_entity_poly.pdbx_seq_one_letter_code
_entity_poly.pdbx_strand_id
1 'polypeptide(L)'
;MSSDLYIEYMKKVLPQIVAATPKGRQPTLVIDNATIHNTLIDKLPTKSSKKAELRAFLEKHNVDCAVDATNLQLWEEVKALMETRGGRDAMKRYYVDEYAESLGVKIVRLPPYHCQFSPIELVWNQLKTHLRSAGKTTDKLEVVAERAKTWLKNTNESQIAWTYEHILEIEEGIKLVMDEDEETWEWNDDESDM
;
A
#
# COMPACT_ATOMS: atom_id res chain seq x y z
N MET A 1 -16.32 -3.51 -0.52
CA MET A 1 -15.90 -2.77 -1.72
C MET A 1 -15.10 -3.72 -2.59
N SER A 2 -15.36 -3.81 -3.90
CA SER A 2 -14.54 -4.60 -4.83
C SER A 2 -13.34 -3.79 -5.31
N SER A 3 -12.34 -4.45 -5.92
CA SER A 3 -11.19 -3.76 -6.51
C SER A 3 -11.60 -2.76 -7.60
N ASP A 4 -12.59 -3.08 -8.43
CA ASP A 4 -13.09 -2.17 -9.47
C ASP A 4 -13.75 -0.92 -8.87
N LEU A 5 -14.56 -1.09 -7.81
CA LEU A 5 -15.16 0.04 -7.10
C LEU A 5 -14.09 0.89 -6.41
N TYR A 6 -13.01 0.28 -5.92
CA TYR A 6 -11.88 1.01 -5.35
C TYR A 6 -11.15 1.83 -6.42
N ILE A 7 -10.92 1.27 -7.61
CA ILE A 7 -10.33 2.01 -8.75
C ILE A 7 -11.19 3.24 -9.09
N GLU A 8 -12.50 3.07 -9.23
CA GLU A 8 -13.41 4.18 -9.52
C GLU A 8 -13.48 5.22 -8.40
N TYR A 9 -13.32 4.80 -7.16
CA TYR A 9 -13.17 5.70 -6.02
C TYR A 9 -11.86 6.50 -6.11
N MET A 10 -10.73 5.84 -6.39
CA MET A 10 -9.42 6.49 -6.50
C MET A 10 -9.34 7.47 -7.67
N LYS A 11 -10.01 7.19 -8.79
CA LYS A 11 -10.17 8.14 -9.91
C LYS A 11 -10.84 9.44 -9.50
N LYS A 12 -11.68 9.43 -8.45
CA LYS A 12 -12.33 10.63 -7.92
C LYS A 12 -11.49 11.32 -6.85
N VAL A 13 -10.81 10.55 -6.01
CA VAL A 13 -10.10 11.07 -4.84
C VAL A 13 -8.72 11.62 -5.18
N LEU A 14 -7.94 10.94 -6.02
CA LEU A 14 -6.57 11.37 -6.34
C LEU A 14 -6.52 12.78 -6.95
N PRO A 15 -7.41 13.18 -7.89
CA PRO A 15 -7.44 14.56 -8.37
C PRO A 15 -7.74 15.58 -7.26
N GLN A 16 -8.58 15.23 -6.28
CA GLN A 16 -8.89 16.11 -5.15
C GLN A 16 -7.68 16.26 -4.21
N ILE A 17 -6.90 15.19 -4.00
CA ILE A 17 -5.64 15.24 -3.25
C ILE A 17 -4.66 16.18 -3.94
N VAL A 18 -4.49 16.07 -5.26
CA VAL A 18 -3.62 16.97 -6.03
C VAL A 18 -4.07 18.42 -5.88
N ALA A 19 -5.38 18.68 -6.02
CA ALA A 19 -5.94 20.03 -5.90
C ALA A 19 -5.77 20.63 -4.48
N ALA A 20 -5.81 19.79 -3.44
CA ALA A 20 -5.61 20.22 -2.06
C ALA A 20 -4.14 20.38 -1.66
N THR A 21 -3.21 19.89 -2.48
CA THR A 21 -1.78 19.90 -2.13
C THR A 21 -1.16 21.29 -2.33
N PRO A 22 -0.44 21.83 -1.33
CA PRO A 22 0.25 23.10 -1.46
C PRO A 22 1.25 23.11 -2.63
N LYS A 23 1.38 24.25 -3.32
CA LYS A 23 2.35 24.42 -4.40
C LYS A 23 3.77 24.11 -3.92
N GLY A 24 4.52 23.38 -4.74
CA GLY A 24 5.91 23.01 -4.45
C GLY A 24 6.06 21.78 -3.54
N ARG A 25 4.98 21.09 -3.17
CA ARG A 25 5.03 19.81 -2.46
C ARG A 25 4.51 18.66 -3.33
N GLN A 26 5.08 17.48 -3.13
CA GLN A 26 4.60 16.26 -3.76
C GLN A 26 3.45 15.67 -2.92
N PRO A 27 2.25 15.47 -3.50
CA PRO A 27 1.18 14.75 -2.82
C PRO A 27 1.64 13.32 -2.54
N THR A 28 1.53 12.88 -1.29
CA THR A 28 1.81 11.50 -0.88
C THR A 28 0.60 10.91 -0.20
N LEU A 29 0.12 9.77 -0.68
CA LEU A 29 -0.98 9.02 -0.10
C LEU A 29 -0.46 7.73 0.52
N VAL A 30 -0.68 7.59 1.83
CA VAL A 30 -0.38 6.36 2.58
C VAL A 30 -1.63 5.49 2.61
N ILE A 31 -1.51 4.23 2.22
CA ILE A 31 -2.60 3.23 2.24
C ILE A 31 -2.13 1.92 2.90
N ASP A 32 -3.06 1.11 3.40
CA ASP A 32 -2.76 -0.25 3.83
C ASP A 32 -2.51 -1.18 2.63
N ASN A 33 -1.96 -2.37 2.88
CA ASN A 33 -1.62 -3.32 1.83
C ASN A 33 -2.75 -4.33 1.55
N ALA A 34 -4.00 -3.87 1.50
CA ALA A 34 -5.13 -4.75 1.21
C ALA A 34 -5.19 -5.19 -0.25
N THR A 35 -5.64 -6.42 -0.50
CA THR A 35 -5.73 -7.02 -1.84
C THR A 35 -6.52 -6.16 -2.83
N ILE A 36 -7.55 -5.44 -2.36
CA ILE A 36 -8.39 -4.57 -3.21
C ILE A 36 -7.63 -3.38 -3.80
N HIS A 37 -6.52 -2.96 -3.17
CA HIS A 37 -5.65 -1.87 -3.64
C HIS A 37 -4.63 -2.34 -4.69
N ASN A 38 -4.43 -3.65 -4.79
CA ASN A 38 -3.31 -4.28 -5.49
C ASN A 38 -3.76 -4.93 -6.81
N THR A 39 -4.61 -4.24 -7.57
CA THR A 39 -5.03 -4.70 -8.90
C THR A 39 -3.89 -4.51 -9.88
N LEU A 40 -3.38 -5.62 -10.42
CA LEU A 40 -2.29 -5.60 -11.40
C LEU A 40 -2.80 -5.11 -12.76
N ILE A 41 -2.00 -4.26 -13.42
CA ILE A 41 -2.20 -3.89 -14.82
C ILE A 41 -1.98 -5.13 -15.71
N ASP A 42 -0.85 -5.78 -15.48
CA ASP A 42 -0.44 -6.96 -16.21
C ASP A 42 -0.39 -8.16 -15.26
N LYS A 43 -1.16 -9.20 -15.57
CA LYS A 43 -1.08 -10.46 -14.83
C LYS A 43 0.26 -11.11 -15.11
N LEU A 44 1.08 -11.24 -14.07
CA LEU A 44 2.36 -11.95 -14.15
C LEU A 44 2.13 -13.46 -14.19
N PRO A 45 2.72 -14.20 -15.14
CA PRO A 45 2.55 -15.65 -15.24
C PRO A 45 3.02 -16.38 -13.99
N THR A 46 2.47 -17.56 -13.71
CA THR A 46 2.89 -18.44 -12.62
C THR A 46 3.38 -19.78 -13.17
N LYS A 47 3.95 -20.65 -12.32
CA LYS A 47 4.32 -22.02 -12.72
C LYS A 47 3.13 -22.82 -13.28
N SER A 48 1.91 -22.47 -12.88
CA SER A 48 0.66 -23.05 -13.36
C SER A 48 0.07 -22.36 -14.61
N SER A 49 0.70 -21.29 -15.10
CA SER A 49 0.26 -20.61 -16.32
C SER A 49 0.31 -21.54 -17.53
N LYS A 50 -0.60 -21.28 -18.47
CA LYS A 50 -0.67 -22.04 -19.71
C LYS A 50 0.54 -21.69 -20.59
N LYS A 51 0.96 -22.65 -21.42
CA LYS A 51 2.06 -22.47 -22.39
C LYS A 51 1.94 -21.19 -23.22
N ALA A 52 0.73 -20.86 -23.67
CA ALA A 52 0.45 -19.64 -24.43
C ALA A 52 0.68 -18.35 -23.63
N GLU A 53 0.36 -18.34 -22.34
CA GLU A 53 0.57 -17.17 -21.45
C GLU A 53 2.06 -16.95 -21.19
N LEU A 54 2.83 -18.03 -21.00
CA LEU A 54 4.29 -17.93 -20.81
C LEU A 54 4.97 -17.38 -22.07
N ARG A 55 4.59 -17.88 -23.25
CA ARG A 55 5.12 -17.36 -24.53
C ARG A 55 4.76 -15.91 -24.76
N ALA A 56 3.48 -15.54 -24.59
CA ALA A 56 3.05 -14.16 -24.75
C ALA A 56 3.79 -13.22 -23.78
N PHE A 57 4.11 -13.68 -22.56
CA PHE A 57 4.92 -12.90 -21.63
C PHE A 57 6.36 -12.72 -22.11
N LEU A 58 7.03 -13.79 -22.53
CA LEU A 58 8.40 -13.73 -23.06
C LEU A 58 8.49 -12.86 -24.32
N GLU A 59 7.55 -13.03 -25.26
CA GLU A 59 7.42 -12.20 -26.47
C GLU A 59 7.23 -10.72 -26.14
N LYS A 60 6.32 -10.40 -25.20
CA LYS A 60 6.12 -9.01 -24.73
C LYS A 60 7.39 -8.37 -24.17
N HIS A 61 8.29 -9.19 -23.63
CA HIS A 61 9.58 -8.75 -23.09
C HIS A 61 10.76 -8.94 -24.07
N ASN A 62 10.48 -9.22 -25.35
CA ASN A 62 11.46 -9.43 -26.42
C ASN A 62 12.45 -10.58 -26.15
N VAL A 63 11.95 -11.69 -25.59
CA VAL A 63 12.72 -12.92 -25.40
C VAL A 63 12.19 -14.00 -26.35
N ASP A 64 13.04 -14.43 -27.28
CA ASP A 64 12.72 -15.49 -28.23
C ASP A 64 12.63 -16.84 -27.53
N CYS A 65 11.54 -17.57 -27.79
CA CYS A 65 11.28 -18.89 -27.22
C CYS A 65 11.46 -19.98 -28.27
N ALA A 66 12.01 -21.13 -27.88
CA ALA A 66 12.01 -22.29 -28.78
C ALA A 66 10.58 -22.78 -29.09
N VAL A 67 10.32 -23.10 -30.37
CA VAL A 67 8.99 -23.47 -30.88
C VAL A 67 8.48 -24.77 -30.25
N ASP A 68 9.39 -25.64 -29.83
CA ASP A 68 9.17 -26.94 -29.20
C ASP A 68 9.36 -26.94 -27.68
N ALA A 69 9.73 -25.81 -27.07
CA ALA A 69 9.97 -25.70 -25.64
C ALA A 69 8.81 -26.26 -24.80
N THR A 70 9.12 -27.04 -23.77
CA THR A 70 8.16 -27.55 -22.80
C THR A 70 7.63 -26.44 -21.89
N ASN A 71 6.53 -26.67 -21.18
CA ASN A 71 5.99 -25.69 -20.23
C ASN A 71 6.98 -25.38 -19.09
N LEU A 72 7.78 -26.37 -18.70
CA LEU A 72 8.81 -26.22 -17.66
C LEU A 72 9.95 -25.30 -18.14
N GLN A 73 10.47 -25.53 -19.35
CA GLN A 73 11.52 -24.68 -19.94
C GLN A 73 11.06 -23.24 -20.11
N LEU A 74 9.84 -23.02 -20.62
CA LEU A 74 9.26 -21.68 -20.73
C LEU A 74 9.10 -21.01 -19.37
N TRP A 75 8.73 -21.76 -18.33
CA TRP A 75 8.63 -21.22 -16.97
C TRP A 75 10.00 -20.85 -16.40
N GLU A 76 11.04 -21.65 -16.66
CA GLU A 76 12.42 -21.35 -16.25
C GLU A 76 12.94 -20.07 -16.92
N GLU A 77 12.69 -19.90 -18.22
CA GLU A 77 13.01 -18.67 -18.96
C GLU A 77 12.25 -17.46 -18.39
N VAL A 78 10.94 -17.61 -18.13
CA VAL A 78 10.14 -16.55 -17.48
C VAL A 78 10.73 -16.20 -16.11
N LYS A 79 11.07 -17.19 -15.29
CA LYS A 79 11.65 -16.99 -13.95
C LYS A 79 12.98 -16.26 -14.02
N ALA A 80 13.88 -16.69 -14.90
CA ALA A 80 15.16 -16.03 -15.12
C ALA A 80 14.98 -14.57 -15.58
N LEU A 81 14.04 -14.32 -16.51
CA LEU A 81 13.69 -12.97 -16.92
C LEU A 81 13.16 -12.14 -15.73
N MET A 82 12.31 -12.71 -14.87
CA MET A 82 11.84 -12.01 -13.67
C MET A 82 13.02 -11.65 -12.75
N GLU A 83 13.93 -12.58 -12.51
CA GLU A 83 15.09 -12.40 -11.63
C GLU A 83 16.03 -11.31 -12.15
N THR A 84 16.33 -11.29 -13.45
CA THR A 84 17.14 -10.22 -14.07
C THR A 84 16.53 -8.82 -13.95
N ARG A 85 15.22 -8.72 -13.68
CA ARG A 85 14.48 -7.46 -13.48
C ARG A 85 14.22 -7.13 -12.02
N GLY A 86 14.97 -7.74 -11.08
CA GLY A 86 14.82 -7.50 -9.64
C GLY A 86 13.75 -8.38 -8.99
N GLY A 87 13.31 -9.44 -9.67
CA GLY A 87 12.35 -10.41 -9.17
C GLY A 87 10.90 -10.11 -9.56
N ARG A 88 10.01 -11.01 -9.14
CA ARG A 88 8.57 -10.94 -9.46
C ARG A 88 7.92 -9.68 -8.92
N ASP A 89 8.28 -9.28 -7.69
CA ASP A 89 7.65 -8.15 -7.01
C ASP A 89 8.03 -6.81 -7.67
N ALA A 90 9.27 -6.67 -8.14
CA ALA A 90 9.72 -5.49 -8.89
C ALA A 90 8.97 -5.31 -10.23
N MET A 91 8.44 -6.39 -10.80
CA MET A 91 7.64 -6.33 -12.04
C MET A 91 6.15 -6.12 -11.79
N LYS A 92 5.67 -6.16 -10.55
CA LYS A 92 4.26 -5.89 -10.26
C LYS A 92 3.98 -4.42 -10.50
N ARG A 93 3.07 -4.15 -11.42
CA ARG A 93 2.56 -2.81 -11.69
C ARG A 93 1.10 -2.75 -11.29
N TYR A 94 0.78 -1.89 -10.35
CA TYR A 94 -0.58 -1.72 -9.85
C TYR A 94 -1.27 -0.58 -10.57
N TYR A 95 -2.53 -0.78 -10.96
CA TYR A 95 -3.30 0.21 -11.71
C TYR A 95 -3.39 1.55 -10.97
N VAL A 96 -3.67 1.50 -9.66
CA VAL A 96 -3.84 2.70 -8.83
C VAL A 96 -2.54 3.47 -8.68
N ASP A 97 -1.40 2.77 -8.61
CA ASP A 97 -0.07 3.38 -8.50
C ASP A 97 0.28 4.16 -9.75
N GLU A 98 0.09 3.54 -10.91
CA GLU A 98 0.43 4.15 -12.20
C GLU A 98 -0.50 5.32 -12.51
N TYR A 99 -1.77 5.20 -12.14
CA TYR A 99 -2.70 6.31 -12.23
C TYR A 99 -2.32 7.45 -11.28
N ALA A 100 -1.95 7.16 -10.03
CA ALA A 100 -1.49 8.16 -9.07
C ALA A 100 -0.20 8.85 -9.55
N GLU A 101 0.77 8.08 -10.05
CA GLU A 101 2.02 8.58 -10.60
C GLU A 101 1.78 9.50 -11.81
N SER A 102 0.83 9.16 -12.68
CA SER A 102 0.43 10.03 -13.80
C SER A 102 -0.11 11.40 -13.37
N LEU A 103 -0.56 11.52 -12.12
CA LEU A 103 -1.01 12.75 -11.48
C LEU A 103 0.08 13.40 -10.59
N GLY A 104 1.27 12.82 -10.53
CA GLY A 104 2.36 13.24 -9.65
C GLY A 104 2.16 12.88 -8.18
N VAL A 105 1.23 11.96 -7.87
CA VAL A 105 0.96 11.49 -6.50
C VAL A 105 1.81 10.27 -6.20
N LYS A 106 2.56 10.32 -5.09
CA LYS A 106 3.29 9.17 -4.57
C LYS A 106 2.38 8.30 -3.70
N ILE A 107 2.31 7.01 -3.96
CA ILE A 107 1.66 6.05 -3.07
C ILE A 107 2.70 5.37 -2.18
N VAL A 108 2.40 5.28 -0.89
CA VAL A 108 3.19 4.51 0.09
C VAL A 108 2.27 3.48 0.72
N ARG A 109 2.69 2.21 0.71
CA ARG A 109 1.95 1.12 1.34
C ARG A 109 2.54 0.80 2.70
N LEU A 110 1.69 0.63 3.70
CA LEU A 110 2.10 0.13 4.99
C LEU A 110 2.49 -1.36 4.91
N PRO A 111 3.46 -1.80 5.74
CA PRO A 111 3.73 -3.23 5.90
C PRO A 111 2.46 -3.99 6.34
N PRO A 112 2.28 -5.24 5.90
CA PRO A 112 1.14 -6.05 6.32
C PRO A 112 1.03 -6.17 7.84
N TYR A 113 -0.18 -6.02 8.39
CA TYR A 113 -0.47 -6.09 9.83
C TYR A 113 0.11 -4.97 10.72
N HIS A 114 0.62 -3.89 10.14
CA HIS A 114 1.12 -2.74 10.88
C HIS A 114 0.18 -1.53 10.79
N CYS A 115 -1.08 -1.70 11.19
CA CYS A 115 -2.07 -0.61 11.16
C CYS A 115 -1.73 0.52 12.14
N GLN A 116 -0.87 0.29 13.15
CA GLN A 116 -0.39 1.36 14.04
C GLN A 116 0.32 2.50 13.29
N PHE A 117 0.82 2.25 12.08
CA PHE A 117 1.46 3.27 11.24
C PHE A 117 0.48 4.04 10.35
N SER A 118 -0.84 3.85 10.54
CA SER A 118 -1.87 4.47 9.73
C SER A 118 -2.58 5.61 10.47
N PRO A 119 -2.37 6.89 10.08
CA PRO A 119 -2.99 8.03 10.78
C PRO A 119 -4.52 8.00 10.77
N ILE A 120 -5.11 7.33 9.77
CA ILE A 120 -6.56 7.21 9.64
C ILE A 120 -7.19 6.43 10.81
N GLU A 121 -6.47 5.52 11.45
CA GLU A 121 -6.98 4.75 12.60
C GLU A 121 -7.22 5.66 13.80
N LEU A 122 -6.33 6.62 14.04
CA LEU A 122 -6.48 7.63 15.09
C LEU A 122 -7.65 8.57 14.78
N VAL A 123 -7.77 9.02 13.53
CA VAL A 123 -8.90 9.84 13.07
C VAL A 123 -10.22 9.07 13.24
N TRP A 124 -10.26 7.79 12.90
CA TRP A 124 -11.43 6.93 13.12
C TRP A 124 -11.79 6.79 14.58
N ASN A 125 -10.82 6.61 15.47
CA ASN A 125 -11.06 6.51 16.90
C ASN A 125 -11.65 7.81 17.46
N GLN A 126 -11.08 8.95 17.07
CA GLN A 126 -11.58 10.28 17.46
C GLN A 126 -13.01 10.52 16.94
N LEU A 127 -13.28 10.22 15.66
CA LEU A 127 -14.60 10.34 15.06
C LEU A 127 -15.62 9.44 15.76
N LYS A 128 -15.30 8.18 16.00
CA LYS A 128 -16.18 7.23 16.71
C LYS A 128 -16.52 7.72 18.11
N THR A 129 -15.53 8.25 18.82
CA THR A 129 -15.71 8.84 20.16
C THR A 129 -16.65 10.04 20.11
N HIS A 130 -16.43 10.95 19.16
CA HIS A 130 -17.31 12.10 18.94
C HIS A 130 -18.76 11.66 18.66
N LEU A 131 -18.96 10.74 17.71
CA LEU A 131 -20.29 10.24 17.35
C LEU A 131 -20.99 9.56 18.53
N ARG A 132 -20.26 8.82 19.36
CA ARG A 132 -20.80 8.18 20.57
C ARG A 132 -21.20 9.19 21.63
N SER A 133 -20.40 10.24 21.84
CA SER A 133 -20.70 11.28 22.82
C SER A 133 -21.88 12.18 22.43
N ALA A 134 -22.05 12.43 21.13
CA ALA A 134 -23.05 13.36 20.60
C ALA A 134 -24.35 12.68 20.13
N GLY A 135 -24.35 11.35 20.00
CA GLY A 135 -25.44 10.59 19.40
C GLY A 135 -26.29 9.80 20.37
N LYS A 136 -27.42 9.32 19.87
CA LYS A 136 -28.33 8.39 20.54
C LYS A 136 -28.51 7.14 19.69
N THR A 137 -28.83 6.01 20.32
CA THR A 137 -29.09 4.74 19.60
C THR A 137 -30.30 4.79 18.67
N THR A 138 -31.17 5.80 18.85
CA THR A 138 -32.34 6.07 18.01
C THR A 138 -32.06 7.00 16.83
N ASP A 139 -30.84 7.55 16.72
CA ASP A 139 -30.49 8.46 15.63
C ASP A 139 -30.58 7.71 14.28
N LYS A 140 -31.19 8.35 13.28
CA LYS A 140 -31.22 7.82 11.92
C LYS A 140 -29.83 7.88 11.28
N LEU A 141 -29.57 6.98 10.33
CA LEU A 141 -28.27 6.88 9.68
C LEU A 141 -27.85 8.19 8.99
N GLU A 142 -28.80 8.93 8.40
CA GLU A 142 -28.54 10.19 7.72
C GLU A 142 -28.04 11.26 8.70
N VAL A 143 -28.61 11.29 9.91
CA VAL A 143 -28.18 12.21 10.98
C VAL A 143 -26.77 11.88 11.42
N VAL A 144 -26.46 10.59 11.60
CA VAL A 144 -25.10 10.14 11.96
C VAL A 144 -24.10 10.48 10.85
N ALA A 145 -24.47 10.28 9.59
CA ALA A 145 -23.63 10.60 8.43
C ALA A 145 -23.33 12.10 8.32
N GLU A 146 -24.34 12.97 8.47
CA GLU A 146 -24.13 14.42 8.46
C GLU A 146 -23.31 14.91 9.66
N ARG A 147 -23.51 14.30 10.84
CA ARG A 147 -22.66 14.58 12.01
C ARG A 147 -21.20 14.21 11.74
N ALA A 148 -20.95 13.06 11.12
CA ALA A 148 -19.60 12.63 10.76
C ALA A 148 -18.93 13.57 9.74
N LYS A 149 -19.65 13.95 8.68
CA LYS A 149 -19.16 14.93 7.69
C LYS A 149 -18.88 16.29 8.33
N THR A 150 -19.76 16.74 9.21
CA THR A 150 -19.60 18.03 9.91
C THR A 150 -18.38 17.99 10.79
N TRP A 151 -18.16 16.91 11.54
CA TRP A 151 -16.96 16.74 12.34
C TRP A 151 -15.70 16.78 11.48
N LEU A 152 -15.64 15.99 10.39
CA LEU A 152 -14.49 15.95 9.48
C LEU A 152 -14.16 17.31 8.84
N LYS A 153 -15.19 18.11 8.51
CA LYS A 153 -15.01 19.46 7.96
C LYS A 153 -14.48 20.47 8.98
N ASN A 154 -14.71 20.23 10.27
CA ASN A 154 -14.28 21.10 11.36
C ASN A 154 -13.03 20.58 12.08
N THR A 155 -12.47 19.44 11.65
CA THR A 155 -11.19 18.95 12.14
C THR A 155 -10.10 19.97 11.78
N ASN A 156 -9.33 20.38 12.78
CA ASN A 156 -8.29 21.40 12.59
C ASN A 156 -6.92 20.78 12.26
N GLU A 157 -6.01 21.62 11.76
CA GLU A 157 -4.67 21.22 11.35
C GLU A 157 -3.86 20.59 12.49
N SER A 158 -3.94 21.14 13.71
CA SER A 158 -3.21 20.61 14.88
C SER A 158 -3.64 19.20 15.24
N GLN A 159 -4.94 18.90 15.14
CA GLN A 159 -5.47 17.57 15.40
C GLN A 159 -4.98 16.55 14.35
N ILE A 160 -4.87 16.95 13.09
CA ILE A 160 -4.30 16.09 12.04
C ILE A 160 -2.79 15.96 12.20
N ALA A 161 -2.06 17.05 12.48
CA ALA A 161 -0.62 16.99 12.70
C ALA A 161 -0.25 16.02 13.83
N TRP A 162 -1.00 16.08 14.94
CA TRP A 162 -0.82 15.17 16.07
C TRP A 162 -0.95 13.69 15.69
N THR A 163 -1.83 13.31 14.74
CA THR A 163 -1.93 11.90 14.35
C THR A 163 -0.69 11.40 13.62
N TYR A 164 -0.02 12.26 12.86
CA TYR A 164 1.26 11.93 12.23
C TYR A 164 2.40 11.91 13.25
N GLU A 165 2.46 12.89 14.15
CA GLU A 165 3.47 12.95 15.23
C GLU A 165 3.43 11.69 16.10
N HIS A 166 2.23 11.28 16.54
CA HIS A 166 2.06 10.05 17.32
C HIS A 166 2.58 8.80 16.61
N ILE A 167 2.41 8.73 15.29
CA ILE A 167 2.88 7.58 14.49
C ILE A 167 4.40 7.58 14.38
N LEU A 168 5.01 8.75 14.22
CA LEU A 168 6.47 8.87 14.21
C LEU A 168 7.07 8.45 15.55
N GLU A 169 6.44 8.79 16.68
CA GLU A 169 6.87 8.33 18.02
C GLU A 169 6.80 6.80 18.13
N ILE A 170 5.73 6.16 17.62
CA ILE A 170 5.62 4.70 17.59
C ILE A 170 6.70 4.08 16.70
N GLU A 171 6.93 4.66 15.52
CA GLU A 171 7.95 4.19 14.59
C GLU A 171 9.36 4.29 15.19
N GLU A 172 9.69 5.41 15.84
CA GLU A 172 10.96 5.62 16.52
C GLU A 172 11.15 4.63 17.67
N GLY A 173 10.12 4.41 18.49
CA GLY A 173 10.19 3.41 19.57
C GLY A 173 10.45 1.99 19.05
N ILE A 174 9.89 1.62 17.90
CA ILE A 174 10.14 0.30 17.28
C ILE A 174 11.57 0.23 16.74
N LYS A 175 12.08 1.29 16.11
CA LYS A 175 13.47 1.33 15.61
C LYS A 175 14.48 1.15 16.74
N LEU A 176 14.29 1.85 17.85
CA LEU A 176 15.19 1.73 19.01
C LEU A 176 15.26 0.29 19.53
N VAL A 177 14.12 -0.40 19.63
CA VAL A 177 14.11 -1.82 20.05
C VAL A 177 14.81 -2.71 19.03
N MET A 178 14.64 -2.45 17.73
CA MET A 178 15.32 -3.23 16.68
C MET A 178 16.83 -3.03 16.70
N ASP A 179 17.29 -1.79 16.89
CA ASP A 179 18.72 -1.47 16.95
C ASP A 179 19.37 -2.09 18.21
N GLU A 180 18.68 -2.08 19.36
CA GLU A 180 19.13 -2.77 20.58
C GLU A 180 19.21 -4.30 20.41
N ASP A 181 18.24 -4.90 19.71
CA ASP A 181 18.24 -6.34 19.41
C ASP A 181 19.38 -6.73 18.44
N GLU A 182 19.73 -5.88 17.48
CA GLU A 182 20.88 -6.10 16.58
C GLU A 182 22.21 -5.99 17.34
N GLU A 183 22.40 -4.96 18.18
CA GLU A 183 23.62 -4.80 19.00
C GLU A 183 23.81 -5.95 20.00
N THR A 184 22.72 -6.46 20.59
CA THR A 184 22.79 -7.61 21.52
C THR A 184 23.03 -8.94 20.82
N TRP A 185 22.63 -9.07 19.55
CA TRP A 185 22.98 -10.24 18.73
C TRP A 185 24.47 -10.24 18.35
N GLU A 186 25.01 -9.10 17.91
CA GLU A 186 26.42 -8.99 17.52
C GLU A 186 27.39 -9.27 18.68
N TRP A 187 26.99 -8.97 19.92
CA TRP A 187 27.82 -9.21 21.11
C TRP A 187 27.85 -10.68 21.57
N ASN A 188 26.86 -11.49 21.20
CA ASN A 188 26.77 -12.89 21.65
C ASN A 188 27.44 -13.90 20.71
N ASP A 189 27.80 -13.50 19.49
CA ASP A 189 28.52 -14.36 18.55
C ASP A 189 30.03 -14.43 18.81
N ASP A 190 30.60 -13.50 19.59
CA ASP A 190 32.03 -13.45 19.94
C ASP A 190 32.44 -14.30 21.17
N GLU A 191 31.49 -14.91 21.90
CA GLU A 191 31.78 -15.75 23.08
C GLU A 191 31.65 -17.28 22.85
N SER A 192 31.49 -17.76 21.61
CA SER A 192 31.30 -19.20 21.34
C SER A 192 32.52 -19.98 20.82
N ASP A 193 33.70 -19.37 20.71
CA ASP A 193 34.96 -20.06 20.38
C ASP A 193 36.07 -19.77 21.42
N MET A 194 35.95 -20.34 22.63
CA MET A 194 37.10 -20.64 23.51
C MET A 194 36.92 -21.97 24.26
#